data_AF-A0A2W0CE58-F1
#
_entry.id   AF-A0A2W0CE58-F1
#
_cell.length_a   1.000
_cell.length_b   1.000
_cell.length_c   1.000
_cell.angle_alpha   90.00
_cell.angle_beta   90.00
_cell.angle_gamma   90.00
#
_symmetry.space_group_name_H-M   'P 1'
#
loop_
_entity.id
_entity.type
_entity.pdbx_description
1 polymer ?
#
loop_
_entity_poly.entity_id
_entity_poly.type
_entity_poly.pdbx_seq_one_letter_code
_entity_poly.pdbx_strand_id
1 'polypeptide(L)'
;MAQSAIRYAKQTRYIQDAQLGRVIHCIFKVVDGIRSVELIEYEWLLNAINEWWSDFEDMPPGLKDIELDKWLTDVNRKDYFYSILIKAREKCDESLKEDVSKFIEILHN
;
A
#
# COMPACT_ATOMS: atom_id res chain seq x y z
N MET A 1 -7.25 -18.63 7.97
CA MET A 1 -7.57 -17.24 7.61
C MET A 1 -7.04 -16.99 6.22
N ALA A 2 -7.81 -16.34 5.36
CA ALA A 2 -7.36 -16.01 4.01
C ALA A 2 -6.21 -14.99 4.07
N GLN A 3 -5.32 -15.08 3.09
CA GLN A 3 -4.17 -14.18 2.94
C GLN A 3 -4.18 -13.57 1.55
N SER A 4 -3.80 -12.31 1.51
CA SER A 4 -3.59 -11.54 0.29
C SER A 4 -2.10 -11.44 0.00
N ALA A 5 -1.74 -11.39 -1.27
CA ALA A 5 -0.36 -11.16 -1.71
C ALA A 5 -0.11 -9.68 -1.98
N ILE A 6 1.06 -9.20 -1.58
CA ILE A 6 1.64 -7.93 -2.03
C ILE A 6 2.77 -8.32 -2.97
N ARG A 7 2.77 -7.81 -4.21
CA ARG A 7 3.73 -8.17 -5.26
C ARG A 7 4.46 -6.94 -5.78
N TYR A 8 5.76 -7.10 -5.99
CA TYR A 8 6.63 -6.11 -6.61
C TYR A 8 7.92 -6.78 -7.08
N ALA A 9 8.39 -6.47 -8.29
CA ALA A 9 9.68 -6.93 -8.82
C ALA A 9 9.90 -8.46 -8.68
N LYS A 10 8.87 -9.27 -8.97
CA LYS A 10 8.82 -10.75 -8.82
C LYS A 10 8.89 -11.26 -7.37
N GLN A 11 8.80 -10.38 -6.40
CA GLN A 11 8.73 -10.75 -4.99
C GLN A 11 7.30 -10.80 -4.52
N THR A 12 7.08 -11.52 -3.44
CA THR A 12 5.77 -11.65 -2.82
C THR A 12 5.89 -11.65 -1.31
N ARG A 13 5.07 -10.82 -0.68
CA ARG A 13 4.82 -10.83 0.77
C ARG A 13 3.35 -11.11 1.02
N TYR A 14 3.06 -11.78 2.13
CA TYR A 14 1.70 -12.17 2.47
C TYR A 14 1.20 -11.40 3.69
N ILE A 15 -0.03 -10.94 3.59
CA ILE A 15 -0.75 -10.23 4.65
C ILE A 15 -2.09 -10.92 4.88
N GLN A 16 -2.58 -10.93 6.12
CA GLN A 16 -3.95 -11.42 6.36
C GLN A 16 -4.94 -10.46 5.71
N ASP A 17 -5.97 -10.98 5.04
CA ASP A 17 -6.98 -10.14 4.39
C ASP A 17 -7.56 -9.10 5.35
N ALA A 18 -7.86 -9.51 6.59
CA ALA A 18 -8.40 -8.61 7.62
C ALA A 18 -7.48 -7.43 7.97
N GLN A 19 -6.16 -7.57 7.76
CA GLN A 19 -5.19 -6.50 7.99
C GLN A 19 -4.94 -5.66 6.73
N LEU A 20 -5.12 -6.23 5.54
CA LEU A 20 -4.91 -5.51 4.28
C LEU A 20 -5.72 -4.21 4.20
N GLY A 21 -7.03 -4.28 4.44
CA GLY A 21 -7.89 -3.10 4.42
C GLY A 21 -7.45 -2.04 5.43
N ARG A 22 -6.96 -2.45 6.60
CA ARG A 22 -6.42 -1.53 7.63
C ARG A 22 -5.15 -0.84 7.15
N VAL A 23 -4.26 -1.56 6.47
CA VAL A 23 -3.04 -1.00 5.88
C VAL A 23 -3.37 -0.02 4.76
N ILE A 24 -4.25 -0.38 3.82
CA ILE A 24 -4.69 0.50 2.72
C ILE A 24 -5.27 1.80 3.29
N HIS A 25 -6.15 1.69 4.29
CA HIS A 25 -6.75 2.86 4.95
C HIS A 25 -5.70 3.72 5.68
N CYS A 26 -4.69 3.10 6.28
CA CYS A 26 -3.59 3.85 6.91
C CYS A 26 -2.77 4.63 5.88
N ILE A 27 -2.44 4.01 4.74
CA ILE A 27 -1.76 4.67 3.62
C ILE A 27 -2.61 5.85 3.12
N PHE A 28 -3.91 5.64 2.91
CA PHE A 28 -4.83 6.68 2.49
C PHE A 28 -4.81 7.89 3.44
N LYS A 29 -4.90 7.69 4.75
CA LYS A 29 -4.84 8.79 5.73
C LYS A 29 -3.55 9.61 5.66
N VAL A 30 -2.43 8.98 5.31
CA VAL A 30 -1.16 9.69 5.13
C VAL A 30 -1.23 10.55 3.88
N VAL A 31 -1.73 10.01 2.77
CA VAL A 31 -1.84 10.69 1.49
C VAL A 31 -2.86 11.83 1.55
N ASP A 32 -4.01 11.62 2.18
CA ASP A 32 -5.07 12.61 2.37
C ASP A 32 -4.60 13.82 3.22
N GLY A 33 -3.61 13.59 4.10
CA GLY A 33 -2.98 14.65 4.88
C GLY A 33 -1.98 15.54 4.13
N ILE A 34 -1.73 15.28 2.84
CA ILE A 34 -0.78 16.01 2.01
C ILE A 34 -1.46 17.25 1.41
N ARG A 35 -0.75 18.40 1.39
CA ARG A 35 -1.33 19.68 0.95
C ARG A 35 -1.64 19.65 -0.55
N SER A 36 -2.67 20.39 -0.96
CA SER A 36 -3.25 20.31 -2.30
C SER A 36 -2.35 20.70 -3.48
N VAL A 37 -1.32 21.53 -3.25
CA VAL A 37 -0.39 21.99 -4.30
C VAL A 37 0.52 20.85 -4.82
N GLU A 38 0.61 19.77 -4.04
CA GLU A 38 1.41 18.58 -4.29
C GLU A 38 0.59 17.45 -4.98
N LEU A 39 -0.74 17.56 -5.06
CA LEU A 39 -1.64 16.47 -5.50
C LEU A 39 -1.49 16.06 -6.98
N ILE A 40 -1.10 16.97 -7.88
CA ILE A 40 -0.97 16.65 -9.31
C ILE A 40 0.14 15.61 -9.54
N GLU A 41 1.21 15.65 -8.75
CA GLU A 41 2.31 14.69 -8.84
C GLU A 41 1.96 13.32 -8.23
N TYR A 42 0.85 13.23 -7.49
CA TYR A 42 0.47 12.07 -6.68
C TYR A 42 -0.87 11.45 -7.09
N GLU A 43 -1.48 11.91 -8.17
CA GLU A 43 -2.72 11.35 -8.71
C GLU A 43 -2.63 9.83 -8.94
N TRP A 44 -1.46 9.36 -9.40
CA TRP A 44 -1.22 7.93 -9.58
C TRP A 44 -1.37 7.11 -8.29
N LEU A 45 -0.97 7.66 -7.14
CA LEU A 45 -1.04 6.96 -5.86
C LEU A 45 -2.48 6.92 -5.33
N LEU A 46 -3.24 8.00 -5.53
CA LEU A 46 -4.68 8.01 -5.23
C LEU A 46 -5.43 6.99 -6.09
N ASN A 47 -5.11 6.92 -7.38
CA ASN A 47 -5.68 5.91 -8.27
C ASN A 47 -5.31 4.49 -7.83
N ALA A 48 -4.05 4.26 -7.41
CA ALA A 48 -3.61 2.99 -6.87
C ALA A 48 -4.39 2.58 -5.62
N ILE A 49 -4.53 3.49 -4.65
CA ILE A 49 -5.26 3.25 -3.40
C ILE A 49 -6.74 2.95 -3.67
N ASN A 50 -7.36 3.69 -4.59
CA ASN A 50 -8.76 3.44 -4.97
C ASN A 50 -8.94 2.06 -5.60
N GLU A 51 -8.03 1.66 -6.49
CA GLU A 51 -8.04 0.32 -7.09
C GLU A 51 -7.88 -0.77 -6.03
N TRP A 52 -6.86 -0.65 -5.16
CA TRP A 52 -6.63 -1.59 -4.07
C TRP A 52 -7.80 -1.68 -3.09
N TRP A 53 -8.48 -0.57 -2.83
CA TRP A 53 -9.65 -0.54 -1.98
C TRP A 53 -10.86 -1.21 -2.64
N SER A 54 -11.09 -0.96 -3.94
CA SER A 54 -12.14 -1.66 -4.70
C SER A 54 -11.88 -3.17 -4.71
N ASP A 55 -10.66 -3.59 -5.03
CA ASP A 55 -10.28 -5.01 -5.01
C ASP A 55 -10.47 -5.61 -3.61
N PHE A 56 -10.14 -4.87 -2.56
CA PHE A 56 -10.36 -5.32 -1.19
C PHE A 56 -11.84 -5.53 -0.85
N GLU A 57 -12.75 -4.68 -1.33
CA GLU A 57 -14.19 -4.80 -1.05
C GLU A 57 -14.88 -5.83 -1.95
N ASP A 58 -14.52 -5.86 -3.24
CA ASP A 58 -15.27 -6.58 -4.27
C ASP A 58 -14.74 -8.01 -4.49
N MET A 59 -13.46 -8.28 -4.20
CA MET A 59 -12.88 -9.60 -4.45
C MET A 59 -13.13 -10.59 -3.29
N PRO A 60 -13.31 -11.88 -3.60
CA PRO A 60 -13.39 -12.92 -2.57
C PRO A 60 -12.15 -12.95 -1.66
N PRO A 61 -12.29 -13.39 -0.40
CA PRO A 61 -11.14 -13.60 0.47
C PRO A 61 -10.07 -14.50 -0.17
N GLY A 62 -8.81 -14.13 -0.04
CA GLY A 62 -7.66 -14.81 -0.62
C GLY A 62 -7.32 -14.43 -2.06
N LEU A 63 -8.10 -13.51 -2.65
CA LEU A 63 -7.87 -12.97 -4.01
C LEU A 63 -7.66 -11.45 -4.03
N LYS A 64 -7.52 -10.82 -2.85
CA LYS A 64 -7.41 -9.36 -2.67
C LYS A 64 -5.96 -8.89 -2.82
N ASP A 65 -5.32 -9.28 -3.92
CA ASP A 65 -3.89 -9.06 -4.10
C ASP A 65 -3.56 -7.60 -4.47
N ILE A 66 -2.39 -7.15 -4.05
CA ILE A 66 -1.83 -5.84 -4.38
C ILE A 66 -0.69 -6.02 -5.38
N GLU A 67 -0.86 -5.46 -6.58
CA GLU A 67 0.17 -5.41 -7.62
C GLU A 67 0.82 -4.03 -7.66
N LEU A 68 2.09 -3.93 -7.22
CA LEU A 68 2.80 -2.67 -7.15
C LEU A 68 3.53 -2.33 -8.45
N ASP A 69 3.89 -3.31 -9.28
CA ASP A 69 4.67 -3.10 -10.52
C ASP A 69 3.91 -2.20 -11.52
N LYS A 70 2.56 -2.23 -11.47
CA LYS A 70 1.69 -1.35 -12.27
C LYS A 70 1.85 0.13 -11.91
N TRP A 71 2.17 0.45 -10.66
CA TRP A 71 2.13 1.81 -10.12
C TRP A 71 3.53 2.40 -9.93
N LEU A 72 4.48 1.58 -9.50
CA LEU A 72 5.87 1.95 -9.19
C LEU A 72 6.77 1.81 -10.43
N THR A 73 6.40 2.51 -11.50
CA THR A 73 7.00 2.40 -12.84
C THR A 73 8.39 3.02 -12.97
N ASP A 74 8.78 3.86 -12.00
CA ASP A 74 10.06 4.55 -11.98
C ASP A 74 10.57 4.72 -10.53
N VAL A 75 11.84 5.11 -10.41
CA VAL A 75 12.51 5.27 -9.11
C VAL A 75 11.87 6.37 -8.25
N ASN A 76 11.35 7.45 -8.86
CA ASN A 76 10.76 8.55 -8.10
C ASN A 76 9.46 8.10 -7.43
N ARG A 77 8.61 7.37 -8.15
CA ARG A 77 7.37 6.80 -7.59
C ARG A 77 7.65 5.79 -6.48
N LYS A 78 8.67 4.95 -6.67
CA LYS A 78 9.12 3.99 -5.65
C LYS A 78 9.57 4.71 -4.37
N ASP A 79 10.47 5.67 -4.49
CA ASP A 79 11.03 6.42 -3.35
C ASP A 79 9.94 7.23 -2.62
N TYR A 80 9.01 7.79 -3.39
CA TYR A 80 7.87 8.48 -2.86
C TYR A 80 6.95 7.54 -2.07
N PHE A 81 6.55 6.41 -2.66
CA PHE A 81 5.72 5.42 -1.98
C PHE A 81 6.38 4.89 -0.71
N TYR A 82 7.68 4.61 -0.78
CA TYR A 82 8.46 4.24 0.40
C TYR A 82 8.37 5.29 1.51
N SER A 83 8.51 6.58 1.16
CA SER A 83 8.36 7.68 2.13
C SER A 83 6.95 7.74 2.74
N ILE A 84 5.91 7.43 1.96
CA ILE A 84 4.54 7.31 2.46
C ILE A 84 4.41 6.14 3.44
N LEU A 85 4.98 4.98 3.13
CA LEU A 85 4.93 3.80 4.00
C LEU A 85 5.65 4.02 5.33
N ILE A 86 6.77 4.75 5.33
CA ILE A 86 7.46 5.13 6.57
C ILE A 86 6.55 6.00 7.45
N LYS A 87 5.92 7.03 6.87
CA LYS A 87 4.95 7.88 7.58
C LYS A 87 3.73 7.08 8.06
N ALA A 88 3.25 6.13 7.26
CA ALA A 88 2.13 5.27 7.62
C ALA A 88 2.49 4.38 8.83
N ARG A 89 3.68 3.79 8.82
CA ARG A 89 4.19 2.98 9.93
C ARG A 89 4.31 3.76 11.23
N GLU A 90 4.72 5.02 11.16
CA GLU A 90 4.83 5.92 12.34
C GLU A 90 3.45 6.28 12.91
N LYS A 91 2.43 6.43 12.06
CA LYS A 91 1.09 6.90 12.44
C LYS A 91 0.09 5.78 12.74
N CYS A 92 0.38 4.54 12.37
CA CYS A 92 -0.50 3.39 12.60
C CYS A 92 -0.42 2.84 14.03
N ASP A 93 -1.45 2.09 14.43
CA ASP A 93 -1.45 1.34 15.69
C ASP A 93 -0.30 0.33 15.71
N GLU A 94 0.24 0.02 16.90
CA GLU A 94 1.34 -0.93 17.05
C GLU A 94 1.06 -2.28 16.37
N SER A 95 -0.19 -2.75 16.46
CA SER A 95 -0.66 -4.00 15.84
C SER A 95 -0.53 -4.05 14.31
N LEU A 96 -0.42 -2.89 13.65
CA LEU A 96 -0.38 -2.77 12.19
C LEU A 96 1.03 -2.50 11.66
N LYS A 97 1.99 -2.17 12.53
CA LYS A 97 3.36 -1.81 12.13
C LYS A 97 4.06 -2.94 11.40
N GLU A 98 3.86 -4.19 11.82
CA GLU A 98 4.43 -5.36 11.15
C GLU A 98 3.88 -5.51 9.73
N ASP A 99 2.58 -5.31 9.57
CA ASP A 99 1.92 -5.42 8.26
C ASP A 99 2.33 -4.28 7.30
N VAL A 100 2.51 -3.05 7.79
CA VAL A 100 3.12 -1.97 6.99
C VAL A 100 4.58 -2.28 6.66
N SER A 101 5.32 -2.92 7.58
CA SER A 101 6.72 -3.31 7.34
C SER A 101 6.85 -4.31 6.19
N LYS A 102 5.85 -5.15 5.93
CA LYS A 102 5.85 -6.07 4.77
C LYS A 102 5.84 -5.32 3.44
N PHE A 103 5.10 -4.22 3.34
CA PHE A 103 5.14 -3.33 2.17
C PHE A 103 6.49 -2.63 2.04
N ILE A 104 7.15 -2.31 3.16
CA ILE A 104 8.49 -1.71 3.12
C ILE A 104 9.51 -2.73 2.63
N GLU A 105 9.52 -3.93 3.21
CA GLU A 105 10.47 -5.00 2.88
C GLU A 105 10.45 -5.37 1.39
N ILE A 106 9.26 -5.42 0.78
CA ILE A 106 9.15 -5.81 -0.63
C ILE A 106 9.78 -4.76 -1.57
N LEU A 107 9.94 -3.51 -1.13
CA LEU A 107 10.56 -2.46 -1.95
C LEU A 107 12.10 -2.45 -1.85
N HIS A 108 12.69 -3.07 -0.83
CA HIS A 108 14.15 -3.01 -0.58
C HIS A 108 14.95 -4.20 -1.09
N ASN A 109 14.28 -5.33 -1.31
CA ASN A 109 14.91 -6.54 -1.85
C ASN A 109 14.92 -6.52 -3.37
#